data_AF-A0A939A717-F1
#
_entry.id   AF-A0A939A717-F1
#
_cell.length_a   1.000
_cell.length_b   1.000
_cell.length_c   1.000
_cell.angle_alpha   90.00
_cell.angle_beta   90.00
_cell.angle_gamma   90.00
#
_symmetry.space_group_name_H-M   'P 1'
#
loop_
_entity.id
_entity.type
_entity.pdbx_description
1 polymer ?
#
loop_
_entity_poly.entity_id
_entity_poly.type
_entity_poly.pdbx_seq_one_letter_code
_entity_poly.pdbx_strand_id
1 'polypeptide(L)'
;MRFSFSASTVFFAATLAGCALWVATAPRPAAAASRGHLNRCSDAVREIRGGTPRTFETRDIDPSEVESAISHINQHTERLNRAQRMMDSAGPWEASDPALAECVELMNKSRAYIASTQAKIRAAQASEAQQAPVLAAAKGENQRRVFFMLATIHLAKQARVFENLKPAEARALVDSLAPLEPLCQQALPDAAKTAPKLPDRNSAGGSEMRTGGFALPSNLTERADWWCWLAAHRKELAVAALANVNVVAEGYGNHHMAFDEVLKKGDDWNGAGDPWLFLVASDSKPLVAGLKLALAPWYKAFEVEVPADSLAGLDDQIAKIRAAIIAAAARNPLQAGRDHDKAMESGAKAALGRIYPKVAVVASWMDAGAWTVEQNSLGIPLKRYRSGQLVYRVGSDPWCQRRTFNRVEPHMGGGKYGKAEEKLLGSSTATQCP
;
A
#
# COMPACT_ATOMS: atom_id res chain seq x y z
N MET A 1 25.72 40.04 21.64
CA MET A 1 25.02 40.36 22.91
C MET A 1 24.82 39.06 23.66
N ARG A 2 25.54 38.87 24.78
CA ARG A 2 25.46 37.66 25.63
C ARG A 2 24.75 38.06 26.92
N PHE A 3 23.61 37.43 27.22
CA PHE A 3 22.95 37.56 28.52
C PHE A 3 23.39 36.39 29.41
N SER A 4 24.17 36.71 30.45
CA SER A 4 24.40 35.81 31.59
C SER A 4 23.24 35.97 32.58
N PHE A 5 22.56 34.88 32.90
CA PHE A 5 21.68 34.83 34.06
C PHE A 5 22.49 34.42 35.29
N SER A 6 22.53 35.31 36.28
CA SER A 6 23.04 35.06 37.63
C SER A 6 21.93 34.39 38.44
N ALA A 7 22.17 33.18 38.95
CA ALA A 7 21.29 32.52 39.89
C ALA A 7 21.77 32.82 41.31
N SER A 8 20.96 33.62 42.02
CA SER A 8 21.15 33.98 43.41
C SER A 8 20.96 32.76 44.32
N THR A 9 22.00 32.44 45.08
CA THR A 9 22.00 31.52 46.21
C THR A 9 21.18 32.13 47.36
N VAL A 10 20.04 31.53 47.70
CA VAL A 10 19.29 31.88 48.92
C VAL A 10 19.72 30.94 50.04
N PHE A 11 20.36 31.52 51.04
CA PHE A 11 20.63 30.92 52.35
C PHE A 11 19.31 30.61 53.08
N PHE A 12 19.13 29.37 53.53
CA PHE A 12 18.20 29.07 54.62
C PHE A 12 19.00 28.59 55.84
N ALA A 13 18.95 29.39 56.90
CA ALA A 13 19.52 29.10 58.19
C ALA A 13 18.45 28.54 59.14
N ALA A 14 18.90 27.55 59.93
CA ALA A 14 18.51 27.22 61.30
C ALA A 14 17.08 26.76 61.62
N THR A 15 16.98 25.49 62.04
CA THR A 15 16.37 25.16 63.35
C THR A 15 16.99 23.87 63.91
N LEU A 16 17.95 24.03 64.82
CA LEU A 16 18.45 23.02 65.75
C LEU A 16 17.68 23.20 67.06
N ALA A 17 16.75 22.29 67.38
CA ALA A 17 16.31 22.01 68.76
C ALA A 17 15.26 20.89 68.77
N GLY A 18 15.55 19.79 69.47
CA GLY A 18 14.55 18.76 69.79
C GLY A 18 15.04 17.32 69.70
N CYS A 19 16.11 16.95 70.41
CA CYS A 19 16.36 15.54 70.74
C CYS A 19 15.31 15.09 71.75
N ALA A 20 14.12 14.71 71.28
CA ALA A 20 13.21 13.89 72.05
C ALA A 20 13.77 12.46 72.05
N LEU A 21 14.08 11.93 73.23
CA LEU A 21 14.33 10.50 73.45
C LEU A 21 13.09 9.72 72.97
N TRP A 22 13.12 9.23 71.73
CA TRP A 22 12.26 8.13 71.30
C TRP A 22 12.80 6.88 71.97
N VAL A 23 12.13 6.47 73.05
CA VAL A 23 12.25 5.11 73.56
C VAL A 23 11.76 4.19 72.44
N ALA A 24 12.70 3.60 71.70
CA ALA A 24 12.42 2.58 70.71
C ALA A 24 11.81 1.39 71.45
N THR A 25 10.48 1.36 71.53
CA THR A 25 9.76 0.16 71.91
C THR A 25 10.12 -0.89 70.87
N ALA A 26 10.77 -1.97 71.32
CA ALA A 26 11.08 -3.09 70.44
C ALA A 26 9.79 -3.49 69.71
N PRO A 27 9.82 -3.67 68.37
CA PRO A 27 8.64 -4.04 67.61
C PRO A 27 8.06 -5.29 68.26
N ARG A 28 6.82 -5.21 68.73
CA ARG A 28 6.11 -6.39 69.21
C ARG A 28 6.15 -7.42 68.09
N PRO A 29 6.47 -8.70 68.37
CA PRO A 29 6.42 -9.74 67.35
C PRO A 29 5.02 -9.72 66.73
N ALA A 30 4.98 -9.58 65.41
CA ALA A 30 3.75 -9.60 64.62
C ALA A 30 2.92 -10.82 65.07
N ALA A 31 1.67 -10.61 65.46
CA ALA A 31 0.79 -11.72 65.77
C ALA A 31 0.61 -12.53 64.49
N ALA A 32 0.99 -13.82 64.52
CA ALA A 32 0.89 -14.69 63.35
C ALA A 32 -0.54 -14.70 62.79
N ALA A 33 -0.68 -14.66 61.46
CA ALA A 33 -1.95 -14.68 60.76
C ALA A 33 -2.86 -15.81 61.27
N SER A 34 -4.05 -15.43 61.72
CA SER A 34 -5.09 -16.39 62.10
C SER A 34 -5.58 -17.17 60.87
N ARG A 35 -6.22 -18.33 61.08
CA ARG A 35 -6.90 -19.09 60.01
C ARG A 35 -7.91 -18.23 59.22
N GLY A 36 -8.53 -17.25 59.87
CA GLY A 36 -9.41 -16.27 59.23
C GLY A 36 -8.69 -15.43 58.18
N HIS A 37 -7.46 -14.97 58.48
CA HIS A 37 -6.63 -14.22 57.54
C HIS A 37 -6.26 -15.05 56.30
N LEU A 38 -5.89 -16.32 56.49
CA LEU A 38 -5.52 -17.20 55.37
C LEU A 38 -6.70 -17.41 54.40
N ASN A 39 -7.91 -17.61 54.93
CA ASN A 39 -9.12 -17.73 54.11
C ASN A 39 -9.40 -16.44 53.32
N ARG A 40 -9.28 -15.27 53.99
CA ARG A 40 -9.49 -13.97 53.34
C ARG A 40 -8.40 -13.63 52.32
N CYS A 41 -7.17 -14.04 52.58
CA CYS A 41 -6.05 -13.95 51.64
C CYS A 41 -6.36 -14.76 50.37
N SER A 42 -6.83 -16.01 50.51
CA SER A 42 -7.27 -16.82 49.37
C SER A 42 -8.42 -16.17 48.58
N ASP A 43 -9.41 -15.60 49.25
CA ASP A 43 -10.52 -14.88 48.59
C ASP A 43 -10.03 -13.65 47.84
N ALA A 44 -9.14 -12.85 48.45
CA ALA A 44 -8.52 -11.68 47.85
C ALA A 44 -7.68 -12.05 46.61
N VAL A 45 -6.90 -13.15 46.66
CA VAL A 45 -6.15 -13.66 45.51
C VAL A 45 -7.10 -14.04 44.37
N ARG A 46 -8.20 -14.73 44.67
CA ARG A 46 -9.21 -15.11 43.67
C ARG A 46 -9.86 -13.88 43.03
N GLU A 47 -10.20 -12.86 43.81
CA GLU A 47 -10.78 -11.61 43.32
C GLU A 47 -9.84 -10.86 42.36
N ILE A 48 -8.54 -10.82 42.69
CA ILE A 48 -7.51 -10.17 41.86
C ILE A 48 -7.19 -10.98 40.60
N ARG A 49 -7.06 -12.31 40.72
CA ARG A 49 -6.71 -13.20 39.59
C ARG A 49 -7.86 -13.43 38.62
N GLY A 50 -9.11 -13.47 39.09
CA GLY A 50 -10.31 -13.55 38.24
C GLY A 50 -10.62 -12.25 37.49
N GLY A 51 -9.63 -11.37 37.35
CA GLY A 51 -9.69 -10.02 36.81
C GLY A 51 -9.69 -9.94 35.30
N THR A 52 -10.03 -8.73 34.81
CA THR A 52 -9.66 -8.31 33.47
C THR A 52 -8.14 -8.43 33.26
N PRO A 53 -7.68 -8.82 32.07
CA PRO A 53 -6.25 -8.84 31.74
C PRO A 53 -5.60 -7.46 31.95
N ARG A 54 -4.33 -7.41 32.33
CA ARG A 54 -3.57 -6.16 32.47
C ARG A 54 -3.16 -5.57 31.12
N THR A 55 -4.16 -5.15 30.33
CA THR A 55 -4.02 -4.77 28.91
C THR A 55 -2.99 -3.67 28.66
N PHE A 56 -2.72 -2.81 29.65
CA PHE A 56 -1.82 -1.66 29.51
C PHE A 56 -0.49 -1.82 30.26
N GLU A 57 -0.14 -3.02 30.71
CA GLU A 57 1.10 -3.23 31.47
C GLU A 57 2.33 -3.00 30.60
N THR A 58 2.33 -3.55 29.38
CA THR A 58 3.50 -3.59 28.48
C THR A 58 3.51 -2.54 27.39
N ARG A 59 2.51 -1.66 27.32
CA ARG A 59 2.38 -0.64 26.27
C ARG A 59 1.92 0.70 26.82
N ASP A 60 2.14 1.76 26.05
CA ASP A 60 1.56 3.06 26.30
C ASP A 60 0.08 3.09 25.87
N ILE A 61 -0.64 4.11 26.35
CA ILE A 61 -2.07 4.32 26.07
C ILE A 61 -2.15 5.35 24.94
N ASP A 62 -2.79 4.99 23.84
CA ASP A 62 -3.08 5.95 22.78
C ASP A 62 -4.13 6.96 23.28
N PRO A 63 -4.04 8.26 22.93
CA PRO A 63 -5.05 9.25 23.30
C PRO A 63 -6.49 8.80 23.02
N SER A 64 -6.72 8.10 21.91
CA SER A 64 -8.06 7.57 21.56
C SER A 64 -8.57 6.46 22.49
N GLU A 65 -7.69 5.84 23.30
CA GLU A 65 -8.04 4.76 24.23
C GLU A 65 -8.22 5.27 25.68
N VAL A 66 -8.07 6.56 25.95
CA VAL A 66 -8.07 7.12 27.32
C VAL A 66 -9.34 6.75 28.09
N GLU A 67 -10.53 6.87 27.49
CA GLU A 67 -11.79 6.53 28.17
C GLU A 67 -11.87 5.03 28.50
N SER A 68 -11.44 4.17 27.58
CA SER A 68 -11.38 2.73 27.78
C SER A 68 -10.39 2.37 28.89
N ALA A 69 -9.22 3.02 28.93
CA ALA A 69 -8.23 2.83 29.96
C ALA A 69 -8.71 3.32 31.34
N ILE A 70 -9.44 4.43 31.41
CA ILE A 70 -10.07 4.92 32.65
C ILE A 70 -11.10 3.91 33.16
N SER A 71 -11.99 3.43 32.29
CA SER A 71 -12.97 2.40 32.64
C SER A 71 -12.28 1.13 33.15
N HIS A 72 -11.26 0.67 32.43
CA HIS A 72 -10.45 -0.48 32.80
C HIS A 72 -9.78 -0.31 34.17
N ILE A 73 -9.17 0.84 34.45
CA ILE A 73 -8.47 1.06 35.71
C ILE A 73 -9.43 1.23 36.89
N ASN A 74 -10.63 1.76 36.66
CA ASN A 74 -11.69 1.79 37.67
C ASN A 74 -12.10 0.37 38.07
N GLN A 75 -12.26 -0.56 37.12
CA GLN A 75 -12.56 -1.96 37.41
C GLN A 75 -11.45 -2.63 38.25
N HIS A 76 -10.18 -2.40 37.92
CA HIS A 76 -9.06 -2.91 38.72
C HIS A 76 -9.01 -2.29 40.13
N THR A 77 -9.32 -1.01 40.25
CA THR A 77 -9.38 -0.29 41.53
C THR A 77 -10.48 -0.84 42.43
N GLU A 78 -11.68 -1.06 41.89
CA GLU A 78 -12.79 -1.66 42.62
C GLU A 78 -12.48 -3.07 43.13
N ARG A 79 -11.84 -3.91 42.30
CA ARG A 79 -11.39 -5.25 42.68
C ARG A 79 -10.36 -5.21 43.79
N LEU A 80 -9.35 -4.35 43.67
CA LEU A 80 -8.35 -4.16 44.71
C LEU A 80 -8.99 -3.70 46.03
N ASN A 81 -9.95 -2.77 45.96
CA ASN A 81 -10.69 -2.30 47.14
C ASN A 81 -11.54 -3.41 47.77
N ARG A 82 -12.14 -4.30 46.96
CA ARG A 82 -12.84 -5.50 47.48
C ARG A 82 -11.87 -6.46 48.16
N ALA A 83 -10.73 -6.77 47.53
CA ALA A 83 -9.69 -7.61 48.11
C ALA A 83 -9.16 -7.06 49.44
N GLN A 84 -8.91 -5.74 49.51
CA GLN A 84 -8.52 -5.06 50.73
C GLN A 84 -9.59 -5.20 51.83
N ARG A 85 -10.87 -4.96 51.52
CA ARG A 85 -11.97 -5.16 52.49
C ARG A 85 -12.08 -6.61 52.97
N MET A 86 -11.81 -7.59 52.11
CA MET A 86 -11.78 -9.00 52.52
C MET A 86 -10.68 -9.23 53.56
N MET A 87 -9.46 -8.72 53.31
CA MET A 87 -8.35 -8.82 54.26
C MET A 87 -8.67 -8.13 55.59
N ASP A 88 -9.16 -6.90 55.54
CA ASP A 88 -9.48 -6.10 56.73
C ASP A 88 -10.61 -6.72 57.58
N SER A 89 -11.51 -7.50 56.96
CA SER A 89 -12.58 -8.20 57.67
C SER A 89 -12.10 -9.34 58.58
N ALA A 90 -10.84 -9.79 58.44
CA ALA A 90 -10.24 -10.81 59.32
C ALA A 90 -9.61 -10.22 60.60
N GLY A 91 -9.57 -8.89 60.72
CA GLY A 91 -8.90 -8.16 61.79
C GLY A 91 -7.62 -7.45 61.30
N PRO A 92 -6.83 -6.89 62.23
CA PRO A 92 -5.55 -6.28 61.91
C PRO A 92 -4.58 -7.33 61.34
N TRP A 93 -3.92 -6.98 60.24
CA TRP A 93 -2.93 -7.83 59.58
C TRP A 93 -1.71 -6.98 59.19
N GLU A 94 -0.55 -7.64 59.08
CA GLU A 94 0.70 -6.97 58.73
C GLU A 94 1.19 -7.42 57.35
N ALA A 95 1.69 -6.48 56.55
CA ALA A 95 2.24 -6.78 55.23
C ALA A 95 3.53 -7.64 55.29
N SER A 96 4.18 -7.70 56.47
CA SER A 96 5.37 -8.51 56.74
C SER A 96 5.06 -9.95 57.16
N ASP A 97 3.79 -10.33 57.33
CA ASP A 97 3.44 -11.70 57.70
C ASP A 97 3.77 -12.67 56.55
N PRO A 98 4.69 -13.64 56.75
CA PRO A 98 5.08 -14.57 55.69
C PRO A 98 3.92 -15.45 55.21
N ALA A 99 2.93 -15.71 56.05
CA ALA A 99 1.76 -16.51 55.69
C ALA A 99 0.78 -15.75 54.77
N LEU A 100 0.90 -14.41 54.69
CA LEU A 100 0.11 -13.55 53.81
C LEU A 100 0.90 -13.06 52.59
N ALA A 101 2.16 -13.50 52.42
CA ALA A 101 3.07 -12.98 51.42
C ALA A 101 2.49 -12.97 49.99
N GLU A 102 1.80 -14.04 49.58
CA GLU A 102 1.24 -14.14 48.23
C GLU A 102 0.13 -13.10 47.96
N CYS A 103 -0.85 -12.94 48.86
CA CYS A 103 -1.90 -11.93 48.66
C CYS A 103 -1.33 -10.51 48.74
N VAL A 104 -0.41 -10.26 49.68
CA VAL A 104 0.26 -8.96 49.81
C VAL A 104 1.03 -8.62 48.54
N GLU A 105 1.79 -9.57 47.98
CA GLU A 105 2.50 -9.39 46.72
C GLU A 105 1.55 -9.08 45.56
N LEU A 106 0.45 -9.84 45.41
CA LEU A 106 -0.53 -9.62 44.35
C LEU A 106 -1.28 -8.28 44.48
N MET A 107 -1.61 -7.87 45.71
CA MET A 107 -2.19 -6.56 45.98
C MET A 107 -1.21 -5.45 45.64
N ASN A 108 0.07 -5.60 46.00
CA ASN A 108 1.12 -4.63 45.66
C ASN A 108 1.35 -4.54 44.15
N LYS A 109 1.39 -5.68 43.43
CA LYS A 109 1.45 -5.69 41.95
C LYS A 109 0.25 -4.98 41.33
N SER A 110 -0.95 -5.16 41.90
CA SER A 110 -2.16 -4.50 41.40
C SER A 110 -2.13 -2.99 41.66
N ARG A 111 -1.66 -2.55 42.83
CA ARG A 111 -1.42 -1.12 43.13
C ARG A 111 -0.41 -0.51 42.16
N ALA A 112 0.70 -1.20 41.90
CA ALA A 112 1.72 -0.76 40.95
C ALA A 112 1.17 -0.65 39.52
N TYR A 113 0.37 -1.63 39.09
CA TYR A 113 -0.33 -1.59 37.79
C TYR A 113 -1.29 -0.40 37.70
N ILE A 114 -2.10 -0.16 38.73
CA ILE A 114 -3.02 0.98 38.80
C ILE A 114 -2.27 2.30 38.70
N ALA A 115 -1.24 2.49 39.52
CA ALA A 115 -0.44 3.71 39.53
C ALA A 115 0.27 3.96 38.20
N SER A 116 0.88 2.92 37.62
CA SER A 116 1.54 2.99 36.31
C SER A 116 0.55 3.35 35.19
N THR A 117 -0.60 2.67 35.15
CA THR A 117 -1.64 2.93 34.13
C THR A 117 -2.23 4.34 34.28
N GLN A 118 -2.47 4.82 35.51
CA GLN A 118 -2.90 6.21 35.74
C GLN A 118 -1.87 7.23 35.26
N ALA A 119 -0.57 6.96 35.43
CA ALA A 119 0.48 7.81 34.89
C ALA A 119 0.44 7.82 33.35
N LYS A 120 0.25 6.66 32.71
CA LYS A 120 0.07 6.55 31.25
C LYS A 120 -1.19 7.27 30.76
N ILE A 121 -2.30 7.20 31.49
CA ILE A 121 -3.55 7.94 31.18
C ILE A 121 -3.28 9.45 31.19
N ARG A 122 -2.62 9.97 32.23
CA ARG A 122 -2.26 11.39 32.31
C ARG A 122 -1.33 11.82 31.18
N ALA A 123 -0.35 10.98 30.81
CA ALA A 123 0.53 11.24 29.69
C ALA A 123 -0.24 11.28 28.35
N ALA A 124 -1.18 10.34 28.14
CA ALA A 124 -2.03 10.29 26.96
C ALA A 124 -2.95 11.52 26.87
N GLN A 125 -3.57 11.95 27.98
CA GLN A 125 -4.39 13.17 28.06
C GLN A 125 -3.57 14.44 27.78
N ALA A 126 -2.34 14.51 28.32
CA ALA A 126 -1.44 15.63 28.02
C ALA A 126 -1.05 15.65 26.53
N SER A 127 -0.84 14.47 25.93
CA SER A 127 -0.61 14.36 24.48
C SER A 127 -1.84 14.78 23.68
N GLU A 128 -3.05 14.38 24.07
CA GLU A 128 -4.29 14.81 23.41
C GLU A 128 -4.41 16.33 23.34
N ALA A 129 -4.09 17.02 24.44
CA ALA A 129 -4.08 18.48 24.47
C ALA A 129 -3.05 19.09 23.50
N GLN A 130 -1.89 18.45 23.33
CA GLN A 130 -0.89 18.86 22.35
C GLN A 130 -1.34 18.59 20.91
N GLN A 131 -2.06 17.49 20.68
CA GLN A 131 -2.52 17.05 19.36
C GLN A 131 -3.75 17.84 18.85
N ALA A 132 -4.57 18.36 19.78
CA ALA A 132 -5.84 19.01 19.46
C ALA A 132 -5.75 20.13 18.40
N PRO A 133 -4.75 21.05 18.42
CA PRO A 133 -4.63 22.09 17.40
C PRO A 133 -4.41 21.52 15.99
N VAL A 134 -3.60 20.47 15.87
CA VAL A 134 -3.31 19.81 14.58
C VAL A 134 -4.59 19.14 14.05
N LEU A 135 -5.26 18.35 14.89
CA LEU A 135 -6.49 17.65 14.51
C LEU A 135 -7.64 18.62 14.21
N ALA A 136 -7.72 19.75 14.90
CA ALA A 136 -8.69 20.80 14.61
C ALA A 136 -8.46 21.44 13.24
N ALA A 137 -7.20 21.68 12.86
CA ALA A 137 -6.83 22.23 11.55
C ALA A 137 -7.00 21.22 10.40
N ALA A 138 -6.93 19.91 10.68
CA ALA A 138 -6.98 18.84 9.68
C ALA A 138 -8.41 18.35 9.32
N LYS A 139 -9.45 19.15 9.60
CA LYS A 139 -10.86 18.72 9.43
C LYS A 139 -11.44 18.82 8.02
N GLY A 140 -10.78 19.52 7.10
CA GLY A 140 -11.36 19.73 5.77
C GLY A 140 -11.33 18.46 4.90
N GLU A 141 -12.32 18.35 4.02
CA GLU A 141 -12.50 17.18 3.15
C GLU A 141 -11.28 16.94 2.24
N ASN A 142 -10.72 18.02 1.67
CA ASN A 142 -9.52 17.94 0.84
C ASN A 142 -8.31 17.45 1.65
N GLN A 143 -8.14 17.93 2.89
CA GLN A 143 -7.09 17.48 3.79
C GLN A 143 -7.22 15.98 4.09
N ARG A 144 -8.44 15.51 4.38
CA ARG A 144 -8.69 14.06 4.61
C ARG A 144 -8.41 13.24 3.35
N ARG A 145 -8.87 13.70 2.19
CA ARG A 145 -8.59 13.02 0.93
C ARG A 145 -7.09 12.89 0.67
N VAL A 146 -6.33 13.98 0.78
CA VAL A 146 -4.89 13.95 0.53
C VAL A 146 -4.13 13.19 1.62
N PHE A 147 -4.60 13.19 2.87
CA PHE A 147 -4.07 12.36 3.94
C PHE A 147 -4.05 10.88 3.52
N PHE A 148 -5.18 10.33 3.09
CA PHE A 148 -5.25 8.93 2.70
C PHE A 148 -4.45 8.65 1.42
N MET A 149 -4.36 9.59 0.49
CA MET A 149 -3.49 9.46 -0.69
C MET A 149 -2.02 9.33 -0.29
N LEU A 150 -1.51 10.24 0.53
CA LEU A 150 -0.11 10.25 0.96
C LEU A 150 0.22 9.08 1.91
N ALA A 151 -0.70 8.74 2.82
CA ALA A 151 -0.57 7.55 3.66
C ALA A 151 -0.49 6.27 2.81
N THR A 152 -1.32 6.16 1.78
CA THR A 152 -1.27 5.03 0.85
C THR A 152 0.08 4.96 0.14
N ILE A 153 0.61 6.08 -0.35
CA ILE A 153 1.93 6.11 -1.01
C ILE A 153 3.04 5.64 -0.06
N HIS A 154 3.00 6.09 1.20
CA HIS A 154 3.99 5.68 2.21
C HIS A 154 4.01 4.16 2.42
N LEU A 155 2.82 3.54 2.45
CA LEU A 155 2.65 2.12 2.77
C LEU A 155 2.75 1.21 1.55
N ALA A 156 2.39 1.73 0.39
CA ALA A 156 2.41 1.06 -0.88
C ALA A 156 2.93 2.04 -1.93
N LYS A 157 4.25 2.04 -2.09
CA LYS A 157 4.94 2.94 -3.02
C LYS A 157 4.42 2.85 -4.45
N GLN A 158 3.78 1.74 -4.84
CA GLN A 158 3.20 1.48 -6.16
C GLN A 158 1.76 2.01 -6.34
N ALA A 159 1.17 2.63 -5.33
CA ALA A 159 -0.23 3.05 -5.38
C ALA A 159 -0.48 4.21 -6.36
N ARG A 160 -1.55 4.07 -7.16
CA ARG A 160 -1.95 5.04 -8.19
C ARG A 160 -2.90 6.09 -7.65
N VAL A 161 -2.45 6.89 -6.69
CA VAL A 161 -3.36 7.79 -5.97
C VAL A 161 -3.78 9.04 -6.76
N PHE A 162 -3.03 9.41 -7.80
CA PHE A 162 -3.29 10.59 -8.64
C PHE A 162 -3.93 10.29 -10.01
N GLU A 163 -4.38 9.05 -10.25
CA GLU A 163 -4.79 8.54 -11.58
C GLU A 163 -5.92 9.35 -12.27
N ASN A 164 -6.67 10.16 -11.53
CA ASN A 164 -7.78 10.96 -12.04
C ASN A 164 -7.65 12.46 -11.73
N LEU A 165 -6.42 12.95 -11.54
CA LEU A 165 -6.15 14.35 -11.21
C LEU A 165 -5.27 14.99 -12.27
N LYS A 166 -5.47 16.28 -12.51
CA LYS A 166 -4.51 17.09 -13.27
C LYS A 166 -3.32 17.45 -12.37
N PRO A 167 -2.12 17.72 -12.93
CA PRO A 167 -0.94 18.11 -12.15
C PRO A 167 -1.20 19.25 -11.15
N ALA A 168 -1.91 20.31 -11.59
CA ALA A 168 -2.24 21.45 -10.73
C ALA A 168 -3.21 21.10 -9.60
N GLU A 169 -4.18 20.22 -9.85
CA GLU A 169 -5.15 19.76 -8.85
C GLU A 169 -4.46 18.87 -7.80
N ALA A 170 -3.60 17.95 -8.24
CA ALA A 170 -2.80 17.12 -7.35
C ALA A 170 -1.88 17.97 -6.47
N ARG A 171 -1.22 18.98 -7.07
CA ARG A 171 -0.39 19.92 -6.33
C ARG A 171 -1.20 20.71 -5.30
N ALA A 172 -2.35 21.26 -5.67
CA ALA A 172 -3.22 22.00 -4.75
C ALA A 172 -3.72 21.13 -3.59
N LEU A 173 -4.06 19.86 -3.85
CA LEU A 173 -4.42 18.91 -2.80
C LEU A 173 -3.26 18.67 -1.84
N VAL A 174 -2.05 18.40 -2.36
CA VAL A 174 -0.85 18.21 -1.53
C VAL A 174 -0.52 19.46 -0.71
N ASP A 175 -0.58 20.65 -1.32
CA ASP A 175 -0.33 21.92 -0.63
C ASP A 175 -1.38 22.26 0.42
N SER A 176 -2.57 21.65 0.38
CA SER A 176 -3.59 21.84 1.44
C SER A 176 -3.13 21.37 2.82
N LEU A 177 -2.06 20.57 2.91
CA LEU A 177 -1.44 20.16 4.17
C LEU A 177 -0.35 21.13 4.67
N ALA A 178 0.13 22.07 3.84
CA ALA A 178 1.20 22.98 4.23
C ALA A 178 0.91 23.79 5.51
N PRO A 179 -0.33 24.27 5.77
CA PRO A 179 -0.64 24.98 7.02
C PRO A 179 -0.47 24.14 8.29
N LEU A 180 -0.42 22.79 8.19
CA LEU A 180 -0.22 21.91 9.34
C LEU A 180 1.25 21.87 9.80
N GLU A 181 2.22 22.17 8.93
CA GLU A 181 3.64 22.10 9.27
C GLU A 181 4.04 22.92 10.51
N PRO A 182 3.73 24.23 10.62
CA PRO A 182 4.09 25.00 11.80
C PRO A 182 3.37 24.52 13.07
N LEU A 183 2.11 24.08 12.95
CA LEU A 183 1.37 23.49 14.07
C LEU A 183 2.05 22.22 14.57
N CYS A 184 2.51 21.38 13.66
CA CYS A 184 3.22 20.14 13.97
C CYS A 184 4.60 20.37 14.56
N GLN A 185 5.35 21.36 14.08
CA GLN A 185 6.63 21.74 14.68
C GLN A 185 6.47 22.23 16.13
N GLN A 186 5.37 22.91 16.43
CA GLN A 186 5.07 23.40 17.78
C GLN A 186 4.52 22.30 18.70
N ALA A 187 3.57 21.50 18.21
CA ALA A 187 2.84 20.52 19.00
C ALA A 187 3.59 19.19 19.17
N LEU A 188 4.21 18.70 18.10
CA LEU A 188 4.76 17.35 17.99
C LEU A 188 6.07 17.35 17.15
N PRO A 189 7.13 18.03 17.61
CA PRO A 189 8.36 18.23 16.83
C PRO A 189 9.05 16.93 16.38
N ASP A 190 8.87 15.84 17.13
CA ASP A 190 9.48 14.54 16.81
C ASP A 190 8.61 13.69 15.86
N ALA A 191 7.30 13.94 15.79
CA ALA A 191 6.40 13.22 14.89
C ALA A 191 6.73 13.51 13.42
N ALA A 192 7.23 14.71 13.12
CA ALA A 192 7.69 15.07 11.79
C ALA A 192 8.94 14.31 11.33
N LYS A 193 9.66 13.60 12.22
CA LYS A 193 10.94 12.94 11.90
C LYS A 193 10.82 11.43 11.74
N THR A 194 9.85 10.80 12.40
CA THR A 194 9.73 9.35 12.46
C THR A 194 8.43 8.91 11.81
N ALA A 195 8.52 8.00 10.84
CA ALA A 195 7.34 7.44 10.20
C ALA A 195 6.47 6.72 11.24
N PRO A 196 5.18 7.08 11.38
CA PRO A 196 4.29 6.44 12.32
C PRO A 196 3.97 5.02 11.87
N LYS A 197 3.87 4.10 12.84
CA LYS A 197 3.49 2.71 12.56
C LYS A 197 1.98 2.62 12.33
N LEU A 198 1.57 1.71 11.45
CA LEU A 198 0.15 1.34 11.40
C LEU A 198 -0.29 0.78 12.75
N PRO A 199 -1.51 1.11 13.20
CA PRO A 199 -2.14 0.39 14.28
C PRO A 199 -2.32 -1.09 13.88
N ASP A 200 -2.23 -1.98 14.86
CA ASP A 200 -2.49 -3.39 14.65
C ASP A 200 -3.91 -3.56 14.09
N ARG A 201 -4.07 -4.40 13.05
CA ARG A 201 -5.33 -4.55 12.31
C ARG A 201 -6.51 -4.95 13.22
N ASN A 202 -6.21 -5.65 14.31
CA ASN A 202 -7.20 -6.07 15.31
C ASN A 202 -7.63 -4.96 16.27
N SER A 203 -6.90 -3.85 16.34
CA SER A 203 -7.22 -2.70 17.18
C SER A 203 -8.07 -1.64 16.46
N ALA A 204 -8.11 -1.69 15.13
CA ALA A 204 -8.84 -0.76 14.29
C ALA A 204 -10.30 -1.22 14.07
N GLY A 205 -11.14 -1.09 15.09
CA GLY A 205 -12.59 -1.33 14.99
C GLY A 205 -13.35 -0.26 14.18
N GLY A 206 -12.86 0.13 13.00
CA GLY A 206 -13.35 1.25 12.20
C GLY A 206 -13.67 0.89 10.75
N SER A 207 -14.33 1.81 10.04
CA SER A 207 -14.53 1.69 8.60
C SER A 207 -13.19 1.76 7.87
N GLU A 208 -13.05 1.00 6.79
CA GLU A 208 -11.88 1.08 5.92
C GLU A 208 -12.12 2.13 4.83
N MET A 209 -11.19 3.06 4.66
CA MET A 209 -11.15 3.90 3.47
C MET A 209 -10.28 3.24 2.41
N ARG A 210 -10.81 3.07 1.19
CA ARG A 210 -10.07 2.53 0.07
C ARG A 210 -9.51 3.64 -0.81
N THR A 211 -8.19 3.66 -1.00
CA THR A 211 -7.50 4.61 -1.89
C THR A 211 -6.41 3.88 -2.66
N GLY A 212 -6.37 4.04 -3.99
CA GLY A 212 -5.36 3.37 -4.83
C GLY A 212 -5.33 1.84 -4.75
N GLY A 213 -6.45 1.20 -4.40
CA GLY A 213 -6.55 -0.25 -4.19
C GLY A 213 -6.17 -0.75 -2.79
N PHE A 214 -5.77 0.14 -1.88
CA PHE A 214 -5.40 -0.19 -0.49
C PHE A 214 -6.48 0.24 0.48
N ALA A 215 -6.74 -0.60 1.49
CA ALA A 215 -7.65 -0.31 2.59
C ALA A 215 -6.87 0.23 3.78
N LEU A 216 -7.22 1.42 4.25
CA LEU A 216 -6.64 2.07 5.42
C LEU A 216 -7.71 2.30 6.49
N PRO A 217 -7.39 2.10 7.78
CA PRO A 217 -8.32 2.42 8.86
C PRO A 217 -8.72 3.90 8.84
N SER A 218 -10.03 4.20 8.92
CA SER A 218 -10.54 5.58 8.92
C SER A 218 -10.02 6.41 10.10
N ASN A 219 -9.81 5.76 11.24
CA ASN A 219 -9.31 6.37 12.48
C ASN A 219 -7.84 6.82 12.39
N LEU A 220 -7.11 6.51 11.30
CA LEU A 220 -5.80 7.13 11.07
C LEU A 220 -5.88 8.66 11.05
N THR A 221 -7.02 9.22 10.61
CA THR A 221 -7.24 10.68 10.61
C THR A 221 -7.41 11.28 12.00
N GLU A 222 -7.54 10.46 13.04
CA GLU A 222 -7.61 10.89 14.45
C GLU A 222 -6.22 10.96 15.08
N ARG A 223 -5.18 10.54 14.37
CA ARG A 223 -3.80 10.48 14.88
C ARG A 223 -2.97 11.65 14.38
N ALA A 224 -2.64 12.59 15.27
CA ALA A 224 -1.91 13.81 14.88
C ALA A 224 -0.46 13.54 14.42
N ASP A 225 0.17 12.47 14.91
CA ASP A 225 1.50 12.04 14.46
C ASP A 225 1.53 11.73 12.95
N TRP A 226 0.49 11.06 12.44
CA TRP A 226 0.30 10.83 11.01
C TRP A 226 0.14 12.13 10.22
N TRP A 227 -0.72 13.04 10.69
CA TRP A 227 -0.87 14.34 10.03
C TRP A 227 0.44 15.11 9.96
N CYS A 228 1.20 15.12 11.06
CA CYS A 228 2.47 15.81 11.14
C CYS A 228 3.55 15.20 10.26
N TRP A 229 3.66 13.88 10.26
CA TRP A 229 4.61 13.19 9.41
C TRP A 229 4.28 13.40 7.91
N LEU A 230 3.01 13.24 7.53
CA LEU A 230 2.57 13.42 6.14
C LEU A 230 2.73 14.86 5.67
N ALA A 231 2.39 15.85 6.51
CA ALA A 231 2.58 17.26 6.17
C ALA A 231 4.06 17.58 5.91
N ALA A 232 4.96 17.11 6.77
CA ALA A 232 6.40 17.32 6.65
C ALA A 232 7.00 16.63 5.41
N HIS A 233 6.50 15.45 5.03
CA HIS A 233 7.00 14.68 3.88
C HIS A 233 6.13 14.81 2.62
N ARG A 234 5.17 15.74 2.59
CA ARG A 234 4.13 15.79 1.55
C ARG A 234 4.71 15.91 0.13
N LYS A 235 5.74 16.73 -0.06
CA LYS A 235 6.39 16.93 -1.38
C LYS A 235 7.15 15.68 -1.79
N GLU A 236 7.92 15.08 -0.88
CA GLU A 236 8.68 13.84 -1.13
C GLU A 236 7.73 12.69 -1.52
N LEU A 237 6.66 12.49 -0.74
CA LEU A 237 5.66 11.45 -1.02
C LEU A 237 4.95 11.70 -2.34
N ALA A 238 4.57 12.95 -2.63
CA ALA A 238 3.94 13.29 -3.90
C ALA A 238 4.87 12.99 -5.09
N VAL A 239 6.16 13.34 -4.98
CA VAL A 239 7.18 13.05 -5.99
C VAL A 239 7.40 11.54 -6.14
N ALA A 240 7.48 10.80 -5.04
CA ALA A 240 7.59 9.33 -5.08
C ALA A 240 6.38 8.70 -5.79
N ALA A 241 5.19 9.27 -5.64
CA ALA A 241 4.00 8.82 -6.33
C ALA A 241 4.00 9.15 -7.83
N LEU A 242 4.76 10.15 -8.29
CA LEU A 242 4.87 10.48 -9.72
C LEU A 242 5.47 9.33 -10.54
N ALA A 243 6.30 8.47 -9.92
CA ALA A 243 6.78 7.25 -10.56
C ALA A 243 5.64 6.26 -10.89
N ASN A 244 4.48 6.40 -10.22
CA ASN A 244 3.30 5.55 -10.38
C ASN A 244 2.09 6.30 -10.91
N VAL A 245 2.21 7.61 -11.17
CA VAL A 245 1.24 8.30 -11.99
C VAL A 245 1.30 7.56 -13.32
N ASN A 246 0.28 6.75 -13.58
CA ASN A 246 0.04 6.19 -14.88
C ASN A 246 0.24 7.35 -15.85
N VAL A 247 1.32 7.32 -16.63
CA VAL A 247 1.32 8.08 -17.85
C VAL A 247 0.21 7.41 -18.64
N VAL A 248 -0.98 8.01 -18.57
CA VAL A 248 -2.17 7.69 -19.34
C VAL A 248 -1.84 8.05 -20.79
N ALA A 249 -0.92 7.30 -21.37
CA ALA A 249 -1.12 6.82 -22.70
C ALA A 249 -1.89 5.50 -22.51
N GLU A 250 -3.20 5.59 -22.27
CA GLU A 250 -4.24 4.57 -22.52
C GLU A 250 -3.86 3.06 -22.53
N GLY A 251 -3.04 2.54 -21.61
CA GLY A 251 -2.76 1.09 -21.55
C GLY A 251 -1.52 0.64 -20.76
N TYR A 252 -0.42 1.39 -20.76
CA TYR A 252 0.91 0.89 -20.36
C TYR A 252 1.04 0.31 -18.94
N GLY A 253 0.33 0.86 -17.94
CA GLY A 253 0.45 0.42 -16.55
C GLY A 253 -0.15 -0.96 -16.26
N ASN A 254 -1.22 -1.35 -16.96
CA ASN A 254 -1.78 -2.72 -16.84
C ASN A 254 -0.91 -3.73 -17.59
N HIS A 255 -0.12 -3.23 -18.54
CA HIS A 255 0.77 -4.06 -19.32
C HIS A 255 2.08 -4.43 -18.61
N HIS A 256 2.46 -3.74 -17.52
CA HIS A 256 3.62 -4.15 -16.70
C HIS A 256 3.44 -5.52 -16.07
N MET A 257 2.27 -5.75 -15.46
CA MET A 257 1.92 -7.06 -14.92
C MET A 257 1.75 -8.11 -16.04
N ALA A 258 1.22 -7.68 -17.20
CA ALA A 258 1.17 -8.54 -18.38
C ALA A 258 2.59 -8.92 -18.88
N PHE A 259 3.59 -8.04 -18.78
CA PHE A 259 4.97 -8.34 -19.19
C PHE A 259 5.59 -9.47 -18.36
N ASP A 260 5.50 -9.39 -17.04
CA ASP A 260 6.06 -10.43 -16.17
C ASP A 260 5.36 -11.77 -16.37
N GLU A 261 4.04 -11.75 -16.59
CA GLU A 261 3.27 -12.95 -16.90
C GLU A 261 3.61 -13.51 -18.29
N VAL A 262 3.82 -12.65 -19.28
CA VAL A 262 4.28 -13.00 -20.64
C VAL A 262 5.70 -13.57 -20.62
N LEU A 263 6.61 -13.00 -19.83
CA LEU A 263 7.97 -13.52 -19.65
C LEU A 263 7.97 -14.86 -18.90
N LYS A 264 7.07 -15.05 -17.93
CA LYS A 264 6.94 -16.30 -17.16
C LYS A 264 6.30 -17.45 -17.93
N LYS A 265 5.35 -17.16 -18.84
CA LYS A 265 4.65 -18.18 -19.63
C LYS A 265 5.53 -18.89 -20.67
N GLY A 266 6.75 -18.41 -20.91
CA GLY A 266 7.65 -19.05 -21.86
C GLY A 266 7.03 -19.14 -23.26
N ASP A 267 7.45 -20.15 -24.03
CA ASP A 267 7.35 -20.27 -25.50
C ASP A 267 5.96 -20.17 -26.16
N ASP A 268 4.87 -20.07 -25.40
CA ASP A 268 3.50 -20.00 -25.93
C ASP A 268 3.03 -18.56 -26.21
N TRP A 269 3.80 -17.82 -27.02
CA TRP A 269 3.44 -16.51 -27.61
C TRP A 269 2.30 -16.59 -28.66
N ASN A 270 1.43 -17.60 -28.53
CA ASN A 270 0.28 -17.86 -29.40
C ASN A 270 -1.03 -17.24 -28.86
N GLY A 271 -1.00 -16.64 -27.66
CA GLY A 271 -2.13 -15.91 -27.09
C GLY A 271 -2.05 -14.43 -27.45
N ALA A 272 -2.89 -13.97 -28.38
CA ALA A 272 -3.14 -12.57 -28.74
C ALA A 272 -1.95 -11.62 -28.44
N GLY A 273 -0.80 -11.84 -29.09
CA GLY A 273 0.37 -10.98 -28.98
C GLY A 273 -0.04 -9.54 -29.30
N ASP A 274 -0.11 -8.74 -28.24
CA ASP A 274 -0.68 -7.41 -28.27
C ASP A 274 0.26 -6.52 -29.08
N PRO A 275 -0.16 -5.97 -30.24
CA PRO A 275 0.76 -5.32 -31.18
C PRO A 275 1.59 -4.17 -30.62
N TRP A 276 1.17 -3.61 -29.48
CA TRP A 276 1.95 -2.58 -28.79
C TRP A 276 3.27 -3.11 -28.22
N LEU A 277 3.38 -4.40 -27.85
CA LEU A 277 4.63 -4.98 -27.33
C LEU A 277 5.77 -4.84 -28.35
N PHE A 278 5.44 -5.06 -29.62
CA PHE A 278 6.37 -4.85 -30.73
C PHE A 278 6.68 -3.37 -30.94
N LEU A 279 5.67 -2.50 -30.87
CA LEU A 279 5.86 -1.05 -31.00
C LEU A 279 6.81 -0.50 -29.92
N VAL A 280 6.64 -0.95 -28.67
CA VAL A 280 7.51 -0.58 -27.55
C VAL A 280 8.91 -1.14 -27.72
N ALA A 281 9.01 -2.40 -28.15
CA ALA A 281 10.30 -3.02 -28.39
C ALA A 281 11.03 -2.35 -29.56
N SER A 282 10.34 -1.87 -30.59
CA SER A 282 11.01 -1.43 -31.80
C SER A 282 11.35 0.06 -31.82
N ASP A 283 10.45 0.90 -31.31
CA ASP A 283 10.61 2.35 -31.29
C ASP A 283 10.48 2.93 -29.88
N SER A 284 11.30 2.40 -28.96
CA SER A 284 11.28 2.81 -27.56
C SER A 284 11.70 4.25 -27.32
N LYS A 285 12.53 4.84 -28.20
CA LYS A 285 13.06 6.20 -27.97
C LYS A 285 11.96 7.26 -28.03
N PRO A 286 11.11 7.34 -29.07
CA PRO A 286 9.95 8.24 -29.08
C PRO A 286 8.96 7.95 -27.96
N LEU A 287 8.77 6.68 -27.58
CA LEU A 287 7.94 6.32 -26.44
C LEU A 287 8.48 6.92 -25.14
N VAL A 288 9.74 6.64 -24.80
CA VAL A 288 10.41 7.16 -23.59
C VAL A 288 10.43 8.69 -23.63
N ALA A 289 10.69 9.31 -24.78
CA ALA A 289 10.60 10.75 -24.94
C ALA A 289 9.19 11.29 -24.70
N GLY A 290 8.16 10.63 -25.23
CA GLY A 290 6.75 10.98 -25.02
C GLY A 290 6.33 10.84 -23.56
N LEU A 291 6.78 9.78 -22.87
CA LEU A 291 6.56 9.58 -21.44
C LEU A 291 7.24 10.68 -20.62
N LYS A 292 8.49 11.03 -20.93
CA LYS A 292 9.18 12.17 -20.29
C LYS A 292 8.41 13.48 -20.51
N LEU A 293 7.90 13.71 -21.71
CA LEU A 293 7.10 14.89 -22.04
C LEU A 293 5.78 14.93 -21.24
N ALA A 294 5.14 13.77 -21.06
CA ALA A 294 3.90 13.64 -20.30
C ALA A 294 4.10 13.76 -18.78
N LEU A 295 5.26 13.32 -18.27
CA LEU A 295 5.64 13.46 -16.86
C LEU A 295 6.13 14.88 -16.53
N ALA A 296 6.69 15.62 -17.48
CA ALA A 296 7.26 16.94 -17.22
C ALA A 296 6.28 17.92 -16.55
N PRO A 297 4.99 18.04 -16.93
CA PRO A 297 4.02 18.86 -16.22
C PRO A 297 3.80 18.45 -14.76
N TRP A 298 3.89 17.15 -14.44
CA TRP A 298 3.76 16.65 -13.08
C TRP A 298 4.95 17.05 -12.23
N TYR A 299 6.18 16.75 -12.68
CA TYR A 299 7.40 17.13 -11.98
C TYR A 299 7.49 18.66 -11.80
N LYS A 300 7.16 19.42 -12.86
CA LYS A 300 7.08 20.89 -12.81
C LYS A 300 6.07 21.38 -11.76
N ALA A 301 4.89 20.77 -11.67
CA ALA A 301 3.87 21.16 -10.68
C ALA A 301 4.37 20.97 -9.23
N PHE A 302 5.27 20.02 -8.99
CA PHE A 302 5.87 19.79 -7.68
C PHE A 302 7.22 20.49 -7.47
N GLU A 303 7.63 21.36 -8.41
CA GLU A 303 8.90 22.11 -8.36
C GLU A 303 10.14 21.20 -8.32
N VAL A 304 10.06 20.03 -8.96
CA VAL A 304 11.16 19.07 -9.05
C VAL A 304 11.52 18.87 -10.52
N GLU A 305 12.81 18.76 -10.82
CA GLU A 305 13.25 18.36 -12.16
C GLU A 305 12.93 16.88 -12.39
N VAL A 306 12.60 16.49 -13.63
CA VAL A 306 12.43 15.08 -13.98
C VAL A 306 13.77 14.38 -13.81
N PRO A 307 13.92 13.41 -12.88
CA PRO A 307 15.17 12.69 -12.73
C PRO A 307 15.60 12.06 -14.06
N ALA A 308 16.88 12.16 -14.39
CA ALA A 308 17.40 11.62 -15.66
C ALA A 308 17.12 10.11 -15.80
N ASP A 309 17.07 9.42 -14.66
CA ASP A 309 16.83 8.00 -14.45
C ASP A 309 15.38 7.65 -14.06
N SER A 310 14.45 8.61 -14.09
CA SER A 310 13.02 8.38 -13.75
C SER A 310 12.35 7.26 -14.54
N LEU A 311 12.91 6.90 -15.71
CA LEU A 311 12.46 5.81 -16.57
C LEU A 311 13.53 4.73 -16.78
N ALA A 312 14.62 4.71 -16.00
CA ALA A 312 15.70 3.74 -16.18
C ALA A 312 15.20 2.28 -16.07
N GLY A 313 14.27 2.02 -15.13
CA GLY A 313 13.64 0.70 -15.01
C GLY A 313 12.80 0.29 -16.23
N LEU A 314 12.28 1.25 -17.00
CA LEU A 314 11.55 1.00 -18.23
C LEU A 314 12.51 0.61 -19.36
N ASP A 315 13.67 1.25 -19.47
CA ASP A 315 14.69 0.90 -20.45
C ASP A 315 15.17 -0.55 -20.27
N ASP A 316 15.42 -0.97 -19.03
CA ASP A 316 15.79 -2.36 -18.70
C ASP A 316 14.70 -3.36 -19.09
N GLN A 317 13.44 -3.01 -18.90
CA GLN A 317 12.32 -3.87 -19.29
C GLN A 317 12.16 -3.94 -20.81
N ILE A 318 12.27 -2.82 -21.50
CA ILE A 318 12.30 -2.76 -22.96
C ILE A 318 13.43 -3.64 -23.49
N ALA A 319 14.62 -3.57 -22.90
CA ALA A 319 15.76 -4.41 -23.28
C ALA A 319 15.45 -5.90 -23.09
N LYS A 320 14.82 -6.29 -21.97
CA LYS A 320 14.36 -7.68 -21.73
C LYS A 320 13.33 -8.13 -22.75
N ILE A 321 12.36 -7.29 -23.09
CA ILE A 321 11.34 -7.59 -24.12
C ILE A 321 11.99 -7.76 -25.49
N ARG A 322 12.91 -6.87 -25.86
CA ARG A 322 13.70 -7.00 -27.11
C ARG A 322 14.45 -8.32 -27.16
N ALA A 323 15.14 -8.68 -26.08
CA ALA A 323 15.86 -9.95 -25.98
C ALA A 323 14.91 -11.16 -26.12
N ALA A 324 13.73 -11.10 -25.48
CA ALA A 324 12.71 -12.14 -25.60
C ALA A 324 12.17 -12.27 -27.04
N ILE A 325 11.90 -11.14 -27.71
CA ILE A 325 11.47 -11.09 -29.12
C ILE A 325 12.55 -11.68 -30.03
N ILE A 326 13.81 -11.32 -29.82
CA ILE A 326 14.95 -11.87 -30.60
C ILE A 326 15.04 -13.39 -30.42
N ALA A 327 14.95 -13.88 -29.18
CA ALA A 327 15.01 -15.30 -28.89
C ALA A 327 13.82 -16.04 -29.51
N ALA A 328 12.61 -15.49 -29.43
CA ALA A 328 11.41 -16.05 -30.04
C ALA A 328 11.51 -16.08 -31.57
N ALA A 329 12.05 -15.02 -32.19
CA ALA A 329 12.26 -14.94 -33.63
C ALA A 329 13.27 -15.99 -34.12
N ALA A 330 14.33 -16.27 -33.36
CA ALA A 330 15.31 -17.30 -33.68
C ALA A 330 14.73 -18.73 -33.62
N ARG A 331 13.75 -18.99 -32.73
CA ARG A 331 13.08 -20.30 -32.60
C ARG A 331 12.01 -20.53 -33.66
N ASN A 332 11.49 -19.47 -34.27
CA ASN A 332 10.42 -19.53 -35.26
C ASN A 332 10.95 -19.10 -36.64
N PRO A 333 11.80 -19.92 -37.29
CA PRO A 333 12.28 -19.58 -38.62
C PRO A 333 11.11 -19.43 -39.58
N LEU A 334 11.27 -18.52 -40.54
CA LEU A 334 10.29 -18.30 -41.60
C LEU A 334 10.12 -19.60 -42.41
N GLN A 335 8.97 -20.26 -42.27
CA GLN A 335 8.58 -21.32 -43.18
C GLN A 335 7.77 -20.70 -44.31
N ALA A 336 8.40 -20.50 -45.47
CA ALA A 336 7.68 -20.04 -46.65
C ALA A 336 6.62 -21.07 -47.04
N GLY A 337 5.35 -20.67 -47.09
CA GLY A 337 4.30 -21.48 -47.68
C GLY A 337 4.51 -21.62 -49.19
N ARG A 338 3.98 -22.69 -49.75
CA ARG A 338 4.09 -22.99 -51.18
C ARG A 338 2.94 -22.45 -52.01
N ASP A 339 1.80 -22.21 -51.37
CA ASP A 339 0.57 -21.80 -52.04
C ASP A 339 0.40 -20.28 -52.00
N HIS A 340 -0.10 -19.72 -53.08
CA HIS A 340 -0.35 -18.29 -53.22
C HIS A 340 -1.75 -18.02 -53.78
N ASP A 341 -2.35 -16.94 -53.32
CA ASP A 341 -3.59 -16.40 -53.86
C ASP A 341 -3.50 -14.88 -53.87
N LYS A 342 -3.16 -14.33 -55.05
CA LYS A 342 -2.89 -12.90 -55.22
C LYS A 342 -4.04 -12.03 -54.76
N ALA A 343 -5.29 -12.44 -54.95
CA ALA A 343 -6.46 -11.65 -54.57
C ALA A 343 -6.62 -11.60 -53.05
N MET A 344 -6.51 -12.75 -52.38
CA MET A 344 -6.57 -12.83 -50.92
C MET A 344 -5.41 -12.09 -50.25
N GLU A 345 -4.19 -12.35 -50.71
CA GLU A 345 -2.99 -11.72 -50.14
C GLU A 345 -3.02 -10.19 -50.32
N SER A 346 -3.51 -9.69 -51.45
CA SER A 346 -3.69 -8.25 -51.66
C SER A 346 -4.72 -7.64 -50.72
N GLY A 347 -5.85 -8.34 -50.49
CA GLY A 347 -6.87 -7.92 -49.51
C GLY A 347 -6.30 -7.87 -48.09
N ALA A 348 -5.54 -8.89 -47.69
CA ALA A 348 -4.87 -8.95 -46.40
C ALA A 348 -3.81 -7.84 -46.24
N LYS A 349 -2.99 -7.59 -47.26
CA LYS A 349 -2.01 -6.48 -47.30
C LYS A 349 -2.70 -5.12 -47.14
N ALA A 350 -3.81 -4.90 -47.82
CA ALA A 350 -4.59 -3.67 -47.72
C ALA A 350 -5.26 -3.50 -46.34
N ALA A 351 -5.73 -4.60 -45.73
CA ALA A 351 -6.21 -4.58 -44.35
C ALA A 351 -5.08 -4.22 -43.37
N LEU A 352 -3.89 -4.79 -43.54
CA LEU A 352 -2.73 -4.52 -42.70
C LEU A 352 -2.25 -3.07 -42.83
N GLY A 353 -2.18 -2.54 -44.07
CA GLY A 353 -1.77 -1.15 -44.32
C GLY A 353 -2.71 -0.09 -43.74
N ARG A 354 -3.99 -0.44 -43.52
CA ARG A 354 -4.94 0.42 -42.78
C ARG A 354 -4.65 0.49 -41.28
N ILE A 355 -4.07 -0.57 -40.71
CA ILE A 355 -3.72 -0.63 -39.29
C ILE A 355 -2.35 -0.02 -39.04
N TYR A 356 -1.37 -0.32 -39.90
CA TYR A 356 0.00 0.15 -39.78
C TYR A 356 0.38 0.97 -41.02
N PRO A 357 0.17 2.29 -40.99
CA PRO A 357 0.68 3.17 -42.03
C PRO A 357 2.20 2.96 -42.19
N LYS A 358 2.68 2.78 -43.42
CA LYS A 358 4.10 2.49 -43.76
C LYS A 358 4.61 1.07 -43.42
N VAL A 359 3.72 0.10 -43.23
CA VAL A 359 4.12 -1.31 -43.11
C VAL A 359 4.73 -1.84 -44.41
N ALA A 360 5.84 -2.57 -44.30
CA ALA A 360 6.46 -3.28 -45.40
C ALA A 360 6.15 -4.77 -45.29
N VAL A 361 5.35 -5.31 -46.21
CA VAL A 361 5.08 -6.76 -46.25
C VAL A 361 6.22 -7.45 -46.97
N VAL A 362 6.94 -8.29 -46.24
CA VAL A 362 8.16 -8.96 -46.68
C VAL A 362 7.84 -10.30 -47.34
N ALA A 363 6.86 -11.04 -46.83
CA ALA A 363 6.37 -12.26 -47.44
C ALA A 363 4.87 -12.44 -47.19
N SER A 364 4.21 -13.18 -48.07
CA SER A 364 2.82 -13.59 -47.90
C SER A 364 2.59 -14.92 -48.60
N TRP A 365 1.78 -15.79 -48.01
CA TRP A 365 1.43 -17.09 -48.59
C TRP A 365 0.10 -17.58 -48.01
N MET A 366 -0.44 -18.64 -48.60
CA MET A 366 -1.61 -19.37 -48.12
C MET A 366 -1.15 -20.62 -47.35
N ASP A 367 -1.83 -20.94 -46.25
CA ASP A 367 -1.55 -22.15 -45.46
C ASP A 367 -2.00 -23.42 -46.21
N ALA A 368 -2.99 -23.28 -47.10
CA ALA A 368 -3.46 -24.35 -47.99
C ALA A 368 -4.01 -23.81 -49.32
N GLY A 369 -3.78 -24.56 -50.40
CA GLY A 369 -4.34 -24.31 -51.73
C GLY A 369 -5.87 -24.48 -51.81
N ALA A 370 -6.44 -25.38 -51.00
CA ALA A 370 -7.87 -25.70 -51.02
C ALA A 370 -8.70 -24.88 -50.01
N TRP A 371 -10.00 -24.70 -50.30
CA TRP A 371 -10.95 -24.12 -49.36
C TRP A 371 -11.35 -25.13 -48.28
N THR A 372 -11.37 -24.70 -47.03
CA THR A 372 -11.98 -25.47 -45.94
C THR A 372 -13.46 -25.08 -45.85
N VAL A 373 -14.36 -26.07 -45.83
CA VAL A 373 -15.81 -25.85 -45.70
C VAL A 373 -16.23 -26.24 -44.30
N GLU A 374 -16.77 -25.29 -43.54
CA GLU A 374 -17.37 -25.55 -42.23
C GLU A 374 -18.84 -25.96 -42.45
N GLN A 375 -19.24 -27.07 -41.85
CA GLN A 375 -20.59 -27.62 -41.95
C GLN A 375 -21.24 -27.66 -40.56
N ASN A 376 -22.56 -27.57 -40.51
CA ASN A 376 -23.31 -27.86 -39.28
C ASN A 376 -23.49 -29.38 -39.07
N SER A 377 -24.17 -29.77 -37.99
CA SER A 377 -24.45 -31.18 -37.65
C SER A 377 -25.28 -31.95 -38.68
N LEU A 378 -25.93 -31.25 -39.62
CA LEU A 378 -26.70 -31.83 -40.72
C LEU A 378 -25.88 -31.94 -42.02
N GLY A 379 -24.58 -31.59 -42.00
CA GLY A 379 -23.73 -31.57 -43.17
C GLY A 379 -23.97 -30.38 -44.11
N ILE A 380 -24.81 -29.41 -43.70
CA ILE A 380 -25.09 -28.22 -44.51
C ILE A 380 -23.92 -27.24 -44.39
N PRO A 381 -23.32 -26.79 -45.51
CA PRO A 381 -22.27 -25.77 -45.48
C PRO A 381 -22.73 -24.48 -44.82
N LEU A 382 -21.94 -23.95 -43.88
CA LEU A 382 -22.19 -22.66 -43.23
C LEU A 382 -21.35 -21.55 -43.84
N LYS A 383 -20.07 -21.84 -44.10
CA LYS A 383 -19.11 -20.92 -44.70
C LYS A 383 -17.95 -21.74 -45.25
N ARG A 384 -17.19 -21.13 -46.15
CA ARG A 384 -15.86 -21.63 -46.49
C ARG A 384 -14.81 -20.61 -46.10
N TYR A 385 -13.62 -21.07 -45.74
CA TYR A 385 -12.51 -20.19 -45.45
C TYR A 385 -11.19 -20.73 -45.97
N ARG A 386 -10.26 -19.81 -46.22
CA ARG A 386 -8.84 -20.10 -46.43
C ARG A 386 -8.03 -19.20 -45.52
N SER A 387 -6.97 -19.79 -44.98
CA SER A 387 -6.02 -19.12 -44.11
C SER A 387 -4.70 -18.89 -44.85
N GLY A 388 -4.03 -17.80 -44.52
CA GLY A 388 -2.70 -17.50 -45.00
C GLY A 388 -1.93 -16.70 -43.97
N GLN A 389 -0.66 -16.43 -44.27
CA GLN A 389 0.21 -15.66 -43.41
C GLN A 389 0.69 -14.40 -44.13
N LEU A 390 0.81 -13.31 -43.38
CA LEU A 390 1.58 -12.14 -43.75
C LEU A 390 2.80 -12.06 -42.86
N VAL A 391 3.96 -11.83 -43.45
CA VAL A 391 5.17 -11.47 -42.74
C VAL A 391 5.54 -10.06 -43.11
N TYR A 392 5.63 -9.19 -42.11
CA TYR A 392 5.75 -7.76 -42.32
C TYR A 392 6.67 -7.10 -41.30
N ARG A 393 7.22 -5.97 -41.69
CA ARG A 393 8.03 -5.09 -40.86
C ARG A 393 7.30 -3.76 -40.71
N VAL A 394 7.21 -3.26 -39.48
CA VAL A 394 6.70 -1.92 -39.21
C VAL A 394 7.89 -0.97 -39.15
N GLY A 395 7.87 0.14 -39.90
CA GLY A 395 8.95 1.13 -39.87
C GLY A 395 10.36 0.54 -40.09
N SER A 396 11.26 0.85 -39.16
CA SER A 396 12.67 0.41 -39.18
C SER A 396 12.97 -0.77 -38.25
N ASP A 397 11.94 -1.54 -37.86
CA ASP A 397 12.10 -2.65 -36.93
C ASP A 397 13.11 -3.69 -37.47
N PRO A 398 14.09 -4.15 -36.68
CA PRO A 398 15.01 -5.18 -37.14
C PRO A 398 14.37 -6.57 -37.23
N TRP A 399 13.10 -6.72 -36.83
CA TRP A 399 12.38 -7.98 -36.80
C TRP A 399 11.14 -7.93 -37.69
N CYS A 400 10.69 -9.11 -38.10
CA CYS A 400 9.45 -9.26 -38.83
C CYS A 400 8.37 -9.84 -37.90
N GLN A 401 7.15 -9.38 -38.09
CA GLN A 401 5.97 -9.93 -37.44
C GLN A 401 5.28 -10.86 -38.44
N ARG A 402 4.91 -12.06 -37.99
CA ARG A 402 4.08 -12.99 -38.74
C ARG A 402 2.66 -12.95 -38.17
N ARG A 403 1.67 -12.77 -39.04
CA ARG A 403 0.26 -12.74 -38.66
C ARG A 403 -0.58 -13.56 -39.63
N THR A 404 -1.51 -14.32 -39.08
CA THR A 404 -2.46 -15.09 -39.87
C THR A 404 -3.59 -14.20 -40.37
N PHE A 405 -4.09 -14.49 -41.56
CA PHE A 405 -5.31 -13.89 -42.06
C PHE A 405 -6.23 -14.99 -42.56
N ASN A 406 -7.53 -14.79 -42.37
CA ASN A 406 -8.55 -15.65 -42.94
C ASN A 406 -9.38 -14.83 -43.90
N ARG A 407 -9.68 -15.43 -45.05
CA ARG A 407 -10.79 -14.97 -45.88
C ARG A 407 -11.95 -15.93 -45.72
N VAL A 408 -13.08 -15.39 -45.30
CA VAL A 408 -14.29 -16.16 -44.99
C VAL A 408 -15.39 -15.78 -45.98
N GLU A 409 -16.04 -16.78 -46.57
CA GLU A 409 -17.18 -16.58 -47.48
C GLU A 409 -18.39 -17.35 -46.91
N PRO A 410 -19.44 -16.65 -46.45
CA PRO A 410 -20.63 -17.30 -45.91
C PRO A 410 -21.39 -18.06 -46.99
N HIS A 411 -21.99 -19.21 -46.64
CA HIS A 411 -22.81 -19.97 -47.57
C HIS A 411 -24.17 -19.29 -47.78
N MET A 412 -24.60 -19.15 -49.04
CA MET A 412 -25.84 -18.45 -49.41
C MET A 412 -26.93 -19.39 -49.95
N GLY A 413 -26.72 -20.71 -49.86
CA GLY A 413 -27.59 -21.71 -50.46
C GLY A 413 -27.33 -21.95 -51.95
N GLY A 414 -27.86 -23.05 -52.49
CA GLY A 414 -27.77 -23.39 -53.92
C GLY A 414 -26.33 -23.54 -54.44
N GLY A 415 -25.38 -23.95 -53.58
CA GLY A 415 -23.96 -24.06 -53.93
C GLY A 415 -23.21 -22.73 -54.07
N LYS A 416 -23.85 -21.60 -53.75
CA LYS A 416 -23.25 -20.27 -53.85
C LYS A 416 -22.70 -19.80 -52.50
N TYR A 417 -21.68 -18.96 -52.58
CA TYR A 417 -21.06 -18.30 -51.44
C TYR A 417 -21.17 -16.79 -51.61
N GLY A 418 -21.32 -16.09 -50.47
CA GLY A 418 -21.51 -14.65 -50.42
C GLY A 418 -20.21 -13.87 -50.63
N LYS A 419 -20.28 -12.56 -50.44
CA LYS A 419 -19.11 -11.69 -50.49
C LYS A 419 -18.10 -12.10 -49.41
N ALA A 420 -16.84 -12.12 -49.79
CA ALA A 420 -15.76 -12.43 -48.87
C ALA A 420 -15.57 -11.34 -47.81
N GLU A 421 -15.25 -11.78 -46.60
CA GLU A 421 -14.73 -10.94 -45.52
C GLU A 421 -13.27 -11.35 -45.25
N GLU A 422 -12.33 -10.44 -45.48
CA GLU A 422 -10.97 -10.61 -44.96
C GLU A 422 -10.92 -10.22 -43.49
N LYS A 423 -10.53 -11.19 -42.64
CA LYS A 423 -10.28 -10.98 -41.22
C LYS A 423 -8.82 -11.26 -40.94
N LEU A 424 -8.09 -10.25 -40.49
CA LEU A 424 -6.79 -10.46 -39.87
C LEU A 424 -7.06 -11.17 -38.53
N LEU A 425 -6.57 -12.39 -38.37
CA LEU A 425 -6.82 -13.21 -37.19
C LEU A 425 -5.53 -13.41 -36.39
N GLY A 426 -5.70 -13.58 -35.08
CA GLY A 426 -4.66 -14.14 -34.22
C GLY A 426 -3.56 -13.18 -33.76
N SER A 427 -2.72 -13.74 -32.91
CA SER A 427 -1.49 -13.19 -32.36
C SER A 427 -0.43 -12.96 -33.43
N SER A 428 0.34 -11.88 -33.30
CA SER A 428 1.58 -11.72 -34.07
C SER A 428 2.70 -12.52 -33.43
N THR A 429 3.36 -13.40 -34.18
CA THR A 429 4.60 -14.06 -33.73
C THR A 429 5.80 -13.32 -34.28
N ALA A 430 6.84 -13.13 -33.46
CA ALA A 430 8.12 -12.62 -33.93
C ALA A 430 8.82 -13.66 -34.82
N THR A 431 9.33 -13.26 -35.98
CA THR A 431 10.14 -14.08 -36.88
C THR A 431 11.36 -13.30 -37.37
N GLN A 432 12.43 -14.00 -37.73
CA GLN A 432 13.52 -13.37 -38.48
C GLN A 432 12.99 -12.86 -39.81
N CYS A 433 13.39 -11.65 -40.19
CA CYS A 433 13.18 -11.16 -41.55
C CYS A 433 14.10 -11.92 -42.51
N PRO A 434 13.63 -12.30 -43.70
CA PRO A 434 14.45 -12.88 -44.76
C PRO A 434 15.47 -11.89 -45.35
#